data_AF-A0A538J4A2-F1
#
_entry.id   AF-A0A538J4A2-F1
#
_cell.length_a   1.000
_cell.length_b   1.000
_cell.length_c   1.000
_cell.angle_alpha   90.00
_cell.angle_beta   90.00
_cell.angle_gamma   90.00
#
_symmetry.space_group_name_H-M   'P 1'
#
loop_
_entity.id
_entity.type
_entity.pdbx_description
1 polymer ?
#
loop_
_entity_poly.entity_id
_entity_poly.type
_entity_poly.pdbx_seq_one_letter_code
_entity_poly.pdbx_strand_id
1 'polypeptide(L)'
;MRFMSHPEGVEFASPLRHVDGIDDVSHLGKWEIRGDAHGLDGEVIRISPDRALVVGDRRPDAPRVYDMTAALAAFEVEGEDLMRRLTELDLDELPAIGSILRGTPALIERRGGERFRLYVPQELGHYVAETVVDLAKGLGR
;
A
#
# COMPACT_ATOMS: atom_id res chain seq x y z
N MET A 1 -2.31 -11.61 -25.25
CA MET A 1 -2.50 -12.28 -23.95
C MET A 1 -3.56 -11.48 -23.20
N ARG A 2 -4.76 -12.04 -23.03
CA ARG A 2 -5.94 -11.35 -22.47
C ARG A 2 -5.88 -11.49 -20.96
N PHE A 3 -5.50 -10.43 -20.24
CA PHE A 3 -5.50 -10.44 -18.77
C PHE A 3 -6.95 -10.46 -18.27
N MET A 4 -7.21 -11.33 -17.30
CA MET A 4 -8.51 -11.44 -16.65
C MET A 4 -8.80 -10.12 -15.92
N SER A 5 -9.73 -9.34 -16.47
CA SER A 5 -10.64 -8.59 -15.62
C SER A 5 -11.19 -9.57 -14.58
N HIS A 6 -11.20 -9.20 -13.30
CA HIS A 6 -11.86 -9.99 -12.26
C HIS A 6 -13.22 -10.44 -12.81
N PRO A 7 -13.52 -11.76 -12.87
CA PRO A 7 -14.82 -12.21 -13.33
C PRO A 7 -15.88 -11.55 -12.47
N GLU A 8 -16.90 -10.96 -13.10
CA GLU A 8 -18.05 -10.43 -12.35
C GLU A 8 -18.55 -11.51 -11.38
N GLY A 9 -18.57 -11.19 -10.07
CA GLY A 9 -19.02 -12.10 -9.02
C GLY A 9 -17.92 -12.86 -8.25
N VAL A 10 -16.63 -12.63 -8.50
CA VAL A 10 -15.55 -13.14 -7.62
C VAL A 10 -15.25 -12.09 -6.55
N GLU A 11 -15.56 -12.42 -5.30
CA GLU A 11 -15.23 -11.60 -4.13
C GLU A 11 -13.71 -11.53 -3.94
N PHE A 12 -13.17 -10.32 -3.75
CA PHE A 12 -11.77 -10.14 -3.41
C PHE A 12 -11.48 -10.80 -2.07
N ALA A 13 -10.67 -11.84 -2.06
CA ALA A 13 -10.24 -12.48 -0.83
C ALA A 13 -9.05 -11.70 -0.24
N SER A 14 -9.36 -10.74 0.63
CA SER A 14 -8.32 -9.94 1.27
C SER A 14 -7.41 -10.78 2.16
N PRO A 15 -6.08 -10.57 2.12
CA PRO A 15 -5.15 -11.14 3.10
C PRO A 15 -5.38 -10.60 4.53
N LEU A 16 -6.10 -9.47 4.68
CA LEU A 16 -6.33 -8.79 5.96
C LEU A 16 -7.74 -8.99 6.51
N ARG A 17 -8.58 -9.82 5.87
CA ARG A 17 -10.01 -10.02 6.20
C ARG A 17 -10.30 -10.47 7.64
N HIS A 18 -9.28 -10.85 8.41
CA HIS A 18 -9.38 -11.32 9.79
C HIS A 18 -8.68 -10.40 10.79
N VAL A 19 -8.23 -9.23 10.36
CA VAL A 19 -7.56 -8.23 11.21
C VAL A 19 -8.52 -7.08 11.46
N ASP A 20 -9.05 -7.00 12.67
CA ASP A 20 -9.91 -5.90 13.11
C ASP A 20 -9.10 -4.65 13.47
N GLY A 21 -9.67 -3.46 13.26
CA GLY A 21 -9.06 -2.18 13.66
C GLY A 21 -8.07 -1.61 12.64
N ILE A 22 -8.13 -2.06 11.39
CA ILE A 22 -7.36 -1.51 10.28
C ILE A 22 -8.27 -1.23 9.08
N ASP A 23 -7.99 -0.16 8.35
CA ASP A 23 -8.71 0.17 7.13
C ASP A 23 -8.09 -0.58 5.95
N ASP A 24 -8.64 -1.75 5.62
CA ASP A 24 -8.13 -2.59 4.54
C ASP A 24 -8.52 -2.06 3.15
N VAL A 25 -7.50 -1.66 2.40
CA VAL A 25 -7.60 -1.19 1.01
C VAL A 25 -6.86 -2.11 0.03
N SER A 26 -6.63 -3.36 0.43
CA SER A 26 -5.93 -4.36 -0.39
C SER A 26 -6.66 -4.70 -1.68
N HIS A 27 -7.96 -4.40 -1.79
CA HIS A 27 -8.77 -4.64 -2.98
C HIS A 27 -8.45 -3.68 -4.15
N LEU A 28 -7.81 -2.53 -3.88
CA LEU A 28 -7.48 -1.55 -4.91
C LEU A 28 -6.52 -2.15 -5.96
N GLY A 29 -6.70 -1.79 -7.22
CA GLY A 29 -5.75 -2.13 -8.28
C GLY A 29 -4.43 -1.39 -8.06
N LYS A 30 -3.31 -2.09 -8.24
CA LYS A 30 -1.96 -1.57 -7.99
C LYS A 30 -1.06 -1.93 -9.15
N TRP A 31 -0.49 -0.95 -9.83
CA TRP A 31 0.36 -1.17 -11.00
C TRP A 31 1.71 -0.47 -10.86
N GLU A 32 2.80 -1.23 -10.89
CA GLU A 32 4.13 -0.64 -11.01
C GLU A 32 4.37 -0.20 -12.46
N ILE A 33 4.67 1.09 -12.63
CA ILE A 33 5.07 1.70 -13.89
C ILE A 33 6.59 1.82 -13.89
N ARG A 34 7.23 1.35 -14.97
CA ARG A 34 8.66 1.58 -15.22
C ARG A 34 8.83 2.59 -16.36
N GLY A 35 9.07 3.84 -16.02
CA GLY A 35 9.17 4.97 -16.93
C GLY A 35 8.34 6.16 -16.44
N ASP A 36 7.99 7.03 -17.38
CA ASP A 36 7.15 8.19 -17.08
C ASP A 36 5.71 7.76 -16.71
N ALA A 37 5.21 8.32 -15.61
CA ALA A 37 3.86 8.11 -15.10
C ALA A 37 3.02 9.40 -15.12
N HIS A 38 3.53 10.47 -15.72
CA HIS A 38 2.82 11.74 -15.82
C HIS A 38 1.54 11.61 -16.63
N GLY A 39 0.42 12.06 -16.06
CA GLY A 39 -0.89 12.09 -16.72
C GLY A 39 -1.58 10.73 -16.84
N LEU A 40 -1.07 9.69 -16.17
CA LEU A 40 -1.78 8.41 -16.08
C LEU A 40 -3.03 8.54 -15.21
N ASP A 41 -4.10 7.83 -15.61
CA ASP A 41 -5.32 7.70 -14.83
C ASP A 41 -5.04 6.97 -13.51
N GLY A 42 -5.60 7.51 -12.42
CA GLY A 42 -5.47 6.95 -11.07
C GLY A 42 -4.58 7.78 -10.16
N GLU A 43 -4.32 7.24 -8.98
CA GLU A 43 -3.44 7.83 -7.99
C GLU A 43 -1.98 7.45 -8.26
N VAL A 44 -1.13 8.43 -8.57
CA VAL A 44 0.26 8.21 -8.95
C VAL A 44 1.19 8.47 -7.76
N ILE A 45 1.74 7.40 -7.20
CA ILE A 45 2.74 7.44 -6.12
C ILE A 45 4.12 7.31 -6.76
N ARG A 46 4.83 8.44 -6.89
CA ARG A 46 6.19 8.42 -7.43
C ARG A 46 7.17 7.84 -6.42
N ILE A 47 7.93 6.84 -6.84
CA ILE A 47 8.95 6.17 -6.03
C ILE A 47 10.35 6.66 -6.43
N SER A 48 10.59 6.80 -7.73
CA SER A 48 11.81 7.35 -8.33
C SER A 48 11.45 8.05 -9.64
N PRO A 49 12.39 8.78 -10.28
CA PRO A 49 12.12 9.42 -11.57
C PRO A 49 11.62 8.49 -12.67
N ASP A 50 11.93 7.19 -12.59
CA ASP A 50 11.60 6.14 -13.55
C ASP A 50 10.68 5.04 -12.99
N ARG A 51 10.15 5.22 -11.76
CA ARG A 51 9.29 4.23 -11.12
C ARG A 51 8.16 4.89 -10.34
N ALA A 52 6.94 4.42 -10.58
CA ALA A 52 5.76 4.83 -9.82
C ALA A 52 4.87 3.62 -9.52
N LEU A 53 4.12 3.69 -8.44
CA LEU A 53 2.97 2.82 -8.21
C LEU A 53 1.72 3.62 -8.55
N VAL A 54 0.91 3.12 -9.48
CA VAL A 54 -0.42 3.69 -9.80
C VAL A 54 -1.47 2.86 -9.09
N VAL A 55 -2.36 3.53 -8.37
CA VAL A 55 -3.45 2.90 -7.60
C VAL A 55 -4.80 3.36 -8.12
N GLY A 56 -5.71 2.43 -8.36
CA GLY A 56 -7.06 2.74 -8.86
C GLY A 56 -7.80 1.54 -9.45
N ASP A 57 -8.89 1.81 -10.16
CA ASP A 57 -9.80 0.77 -10.66
C ASP A 57 -9.43 0.22 -12.05
N ARG A 58 -8.60 0.96 -12.79
CA ARG A 58 -8.27 0.66 -14.19
C ARG A 58 -6.77 0.58 -14.40
N ARG A 59 -6.32 -0.46 -15.10
CA ARG A 59 -4.93 -0.61 -15.51
C ARG A 59 -4.52 0.59 -16.38
N PRO A 60 -3.45 1.31 -16.05
CA PRO A 60 -3.00 2.45 -16.84
C PRO A 60 -2.44 2.01 -18.19
N ASP A 61 -2.64 2.86 -19.21
CA ASP A 61 -2.06 2.67 -20.55
C ASP A 61 -0.63 3.22 -20.58
N ALA A 62 0.33 2.34 -20.31
CA ALA A 62 1.75 2.65 -20.33
C ALA A 62 2.57 1.46 -20.87
N PRO A 63 3.76 1.70 -21.43
CA PRO A 63 4.53 0.66 -22.13
C PRO A 63 5.10 -0.43 -21.21
N ARG A 64 5.40 -0.12 -19.94
CA ARG A 64 5.96 -1.07 -18.97
C ARG A 64 5.17 -1.02 -17.66
N VAL A 65 4.16 -1.89 -17.59
CA VAL A 65 3.18 -1.95 -16.49
C VAL A 65 3.13 -3.36 -15.91
N TYR A 66 3.44 -3.46 -14.63
CA TYR A 66 3.40 -4.71 -13.87
C TYR A 66 2.25 -4.67 -12.88
N ASP A 67 1.41 -5.70 -12.89
CA ASP A 67 0.31 -5.81 -11.94
C ASP A 67 0.85 -6.27 -10.59
N MET A 68 0.67 -5.43 -9.57
CA MET A 68 1.10 -5.64 -8.19
C MET A 68 -0.09 -5.88 -7.27
N THR A 69 -1.31 -5.99 -7.80
CA THR A 69 -2.56 -6.02 -7.02
C THR A 69 -2.57 -7.17 -6.01
N ALA A 70 -2.17 -8.37 -6.45
CA ALA A 70 -2.04 -9.56 -5.61
C ALA A 70 -0.62 -9.78 -5.04
N ALA A 71 0.28 -8.83 -5.27
CA ALA A 71 1.65 -8.86 -4.73
C ALA A 71 1.76 -8.00 -3.45
N LEU A 72 0.88 -7.02 -3.29
CA LEU A 72 0.91 -6.07 -2.20
C LEU A 72 -0.42 -6.07 -1.43
N ALA A 73 -0.35 -6.32 -0.13
CA ALA A 73 -1.40 -5.93 0.80
C ALA A 73 -1.30 -4.41 1.04
N ALA A 74 -2.45 -3.77 1.24
CA ALA A 74 -2.51 -2.34 1.48
C ALA A 74 -3.54 -2.00 2.56
N PHE A 75 -3.15 -1.14 3.49
CA PHE A 75 -4.03 -0.71 4.58
C PHE A 75 -3.70 0.72 5.01
N GLU A 76 -4.67 1.38 5.63
CA GLU A 76 -4.53 2.74 6.16
C GLU A 76 -4.53 2.73 7.70
N VAL A 77 -3.74 3.66 8.26
CA VAL A 77 -3.59 3.87 9.70
C VAL A 77 -3.56 5.36 10.02
N GLU A 78 -3.88 5.70 11.26
CA GLU A 78 -3.84 7.07 11.76
C GLU A 78 -2.85 7.24 12.92
N GLY A 79 -2.18 8.39 12.96
CA GLY A 79 -1.33 8.83 14.06
C GLY A 79 0.16 8.79 13.75
N GLU A 80 0.84 9.94 13.88
CA GLU A 80 2.28 10.02 13.63
C GLU A 80 3.13 9.26 14.65
N ASP A 81 2.74 9.25 15.91
CA ASP A 81 3.43 8.52 16.98
C ASP A 81 3.38 7.00 16.78
N LEU A 82 2.31 6.47 16.16
CA LEU A 82 2.24 5.08 15.71
C LEU A 82 3.26 4.86 14.58
N MET A 83 3.26 5.73 13.57
CA MET A 83 4.21 5.64 12.45
C MET A 83 5.67 5.72 12.91
N ARG A 84 6.00 6.60 13.88
CA ARG A 84 7.34 6.73 14.47
C ARG A 84 7.79 5.49 15.25
N ARG A 85 6.87 4.59 15.63
CA ARG A 85 7.21 3.28 16.21
C ARG A 85 7.33 2.18 15.15
N LEU A 86 6.65 2.36 14.03
CA LEU A 86 6.64 1.40 12.92
C LEU A 86 7.88 1.54 12.03
N THR A 87 8.33 2.76 11.76
CA THR A 87 9.36 3.07 10.78
C THR A 87 10.35 4.13 11.26
N GLU A 88 11.57 4.06 10.74
CA GLU A 88 12.60 5.10 10.90
C GLU A 88 12.63 6.08 9.70
N LEU A 89 11.69 5.93 8.75
CA LEU A 89 11.55 6.88 7.64
C LEU A 89 11.15 8.27 8.13
N ASP A 90 11.65 9.29 7.44
CA ASP A 90 11.17 10.65 7.64
C ASP A 90 9.72 10.78 7.12
N LEU A 91 8.79 11.08 8.03
CA LEU A 91 7.36 11.17 7.72
C LEU A 91 7.01 12.44 6.93
N ASP A 92 7.92 13.42 6.88
CA ASP A 92 7.76 14.66 6.12
C ASP A 92 8.28 14.54 4.67
N GLU A 93 9.06 13.50 4.38
CA GLU A 93 9.60 13.19 3.04
C GLU A 93 8.82 12.08 2.30
N LEU A 94 7.66 11.68 2.83
CA LEU A 94 6.79 10.69 2.16
C LEU A 94 6.21 11.26 0.85
N PRO A 95 6.00 10.42 -0.21
CA PRO A 95 6.06 8.96 -0.18
C PRO A 95 7.49 8.41 -0.24
N ALA A 96 7.72 7.30 0.48
CA ALA A 96 9.04 6.66 0.53
C ALA A 96 8.94 5.14 0.64
N ILE A 97 9.97 4.46 0.13
CA ILE A 97 10.19 3.04 0.37
C ILE A 97 11.23 2.88 1.46
N GLY A 98 10.93 2.03 2.44
CA GLY A 98 11.86 1.72 3.51
C GLY A 98 11.47 0.46 4.24
N SER A 99 11.95 0.35 5.47
CA SER A 99 11.67 -0.77 6.34
C SER A 99 10.75 -0.36 7.48
N ILE A 100 9.75 -1.18 7.74
CA ILE A 100 8.92 -1.14 8.95
C ILE A 100 9.21 -2.37 9.81
N LEU A 101 8.82 -2.33 11.09
CA LEU A 101 8.89 -3.46 12.01
C LEU A 101 10.26 -4.16 12.01
N ARG A 102 11.34 -3.36 11.92
CA ARG A 102 12.75 -3.82 11.92
C ARG A 102 13.09 -4.84 10.82
N GLY A 103 12.55 -4.71 9.61
CA GLY A 103 13.03 -5.48 8.47
C GLY A 103 12.03 -5.71 7.34
N THR A 104 10.74 -5.41 7.56
CA THR A 104 9.72 -5.62 6.54
C THR A 104 9.75 -4.47 5.53
N PRO A 105 9.93 -4.74 4.22
CA PRO A 105 9.90 -3.67 3.23
C PRO A 105 8.48 -3.12 3.07
N ALA A 106 8.34 -1.81 2.97
CA ALA A 106 7.08 -1.14 2.73
C ALA A 106 7.25 0.10 1.86
N LEU A 107 6.24 0.40 1.05
CA LEU A 107 5.99 1.74 0.52
C LEU A 107 5.00 2.43 1.45
N ILE A 108 5.30 3.66 1.85
CA ILE A 108 4.46 4.46 2.73
C ILE A 108 4.10 5.77 2.03
N GLU A 109 2.82 6.12 2.05
CA GLU A 109 2.26 7.37 1.54
C GLU A 109 1.46 8.07 2.65
N ARG A 110 1.53 9.40 2.72
CA ARG A 110 0.67 10.21 3.59
C ARG A 110 -0.63 10.57 2.85
N ARG A 111 -1.78 10.27 3.46
CA ARG A 111 -3.15 10.46 2.94
C ARG A 111 -3.82 11.76 3.38
N GLY A 112 -3.01 12.78 3.67
CA GLY A 112 -3.45 14.03 4.30
C GLY A 112 -3.62 13.90 5.82
N GLY A 113 -3.33 14.99 6.55
CA GLY A 113 -3.32 14.98 8.01
C GLY A 113 -2.36 13.92 8.58
N GLU A 114 -2.83 13.17 9.58
CA GLU A 114 -2.09 12.08 10.22
C GLU A 114 -2.47 10.68 9.69
N ARG A 115 -3.06 10.60 8.50
CA ARG A 115 -3.42 9.32 7.88
C ARG A 115 -2.30 8.86 6.95
N PHE A 116 -1.95 7.58 7.03
CA PHE A 116 -0.89 6.96 6.23
C PHE A 116 -1.43 5.70 5.58
N ARG A 117 -1.02 5.44 4.34
CA ARG A 117 -1.27 4.19 3.64
C ARG A 117 0.04 3.43 3.48
N LEU A 118 0.02 2.16 3.86
CA LEU A 118 1.16 1.26 3.76
C LEU A 118 0.87 0.22 2.69
N TYR A 119 1.87 -0.07 1.88
CA TYR A 119 1.87 -1.19 0.94
C TYR A 119 3.01 -2.14 1.31
N VAL A 120 2.68 -3.39 1.61
CA VAL A 120 3.62 -4.42 2.07
C VAL A 120 3.46 -5.69 1.23
N PRO A 121 4.50 -6.54 1.14
CA PRO A 121 4.35 -7.84 0.49
C PRO A 121 3.16 -8.62 1.05
N GLN A 122 2.31 -9.16 0.17
CA GLN A 122 1.03 -9.76 0.55
C GLN A 122 1.19 -10.88 1.59
N GLU A 123 2.25 -11.68 1.48
CA GLU A 123 2.59 -12.77 2.39
C GLU A 123 2.94 -12.31 3.80
N LEU A 124 3.31 -11.04 3.97
CA LEU A 124 3.60 -10.42 5.26
C LEU A 124 2.43 -9.57 5.78
N GLY A 125 1.40 -9.33 4.94
CA GLY A 125 0.31 -8.39 5.23
C GLY A 125 -0.37 -8.65 6.57
N HIS A 126 -0.77 -9.90 6.84
CA HIS A 126 -1.46 -10.26 8.07
C HIS A 126 -0.61 -9.99 9.31
N TYR A 127 0.65 -10.43 9.31
CA TYR A 127 1.59 -10.20 10.41
C TYR A 127 1.81 -8.71 10.68
N VAL A 128 2.01 -7.93 9.62
CA VAL A 128 2.20 -6.49 9.74
C VAL A 128 0.95 -5.85 10.33
N ALA A 129 -0.23 -6.16 9.80
CA ALA A 129 -1.48 -5.56 10.22
C ALA A 129 -1.80 -5.88 11.69
N GLU A 130 -1.66 -7.13 12.12
CA GLU A 130 -1.82 -7.50 13.55
C GLU A 130 -0.84 -6.74 14.45
N THR A 131 0.43 -6.65 14.04
CA THR A 131 1.45 -5.94 14.81
C THR A 131 1.14 -4.44 14.92
N VAL A 132 0.66 -3.83 13.84
CA VAL A 132 0.22 -2.43 13.80
C VAL A 132 -0.94 -2.21 14.78
N VAL A 133 -1.93 -3.10 14.75
CA VAL A 133 -3.10 -3.06 15.65
C VAL A 133 -2.66 -3.17 17.11
N ASP A 134 -1.74 -4.07 17.44
CA ASP A 134 -1.25 -4.23 18.81
C ASP A 134 -0.43 -3.02 19.28
N LEU A 135 0.35 -2.39 18.39
CA LEU A 135 1.05 -1.15 18.67
C LEU A 135 0.07 0.02 18.91
N ALA A 136 -1.00 0.11 18.13
CA ALA A 136 -2.06 1.09 18.31
C ALA A 136 -2.76 0.92 19.67
N LYS A 137 -3.12 -0.31 20.05
CA LYS A 137 -3.65 -0.63 21.38
C LYS A 137 -2.69 -0.21 22.49
N GLY A 138 -1.39 -0.46 22.32
CA GLY A 138 -0.35 -0.04 23.26
C GLY A 138 -0.20 1.48 23.40
N LEU A 139 -0.71 2.26 22.44
CA LEU A 139 -0.81 3.72 22.48
C LEU A 139 -2.15 4.22 23.07
N GLY A 140 -3.07 3.31 23.41
CA GLY A 140 -4.40 3.67 23.88
C GLY A 140 -5.37 4.02 22.75
N ARG A 141 -5.18 3.45 21.56
CA ARG A 141 -6.07 3.55 20.40
C ARG A 141 -6.80 2.24 20.13
#